data_AF-A0A2N3F455-F1
#
_entry.id   AF-A0A2N3F455-F1
#
_cell.length_a   1.000
_cell.length_b   1.000
_cell.length_c   1.000
_cell.angle_alpha   90.00
_cell.angle_beta   90.00
_cell.angle_gamma   90.00
#
_symmetry.space_group_name_H-M   'P 1'
#
loop_
_entity.id
_entity.type
_entity.pdbx_description
1 polymer ?
#
loop_
_entity_poly.entity_id
_entity_poly.type
_entity_poly.pdbx_seq_one_letter_code
_entity_poly.pdbx_strand_id
1 'polypeptide(L)'
;MTLKIPLTLPRVTRIAVALTLAIVASLGVVQQAAAATYNPEIIISNDNMRNANAMSEKQIQALLETQTGPLKSLVTSDYAGVNRKASTIIWQACQAWNISPKVMLTMLQKEQSLLTRTTLKTNTLSRAIGAGCPNATTNRYPGFGRQMWNGARLLDSYGESSTVVPKYYPDIVRTDIYRKPNVTLHMKNIATYKLFCYNPSIGASAPYGDLSAQASSCTGNANFWLIYRRYFGSTFAYPRMMPIYRFRSYRTGTYLYTISVAERLKLRNATNKRNWAYEGAKFSMDTSVASALTTPVYRFKNKYTRKFSFVTSKATYDTRRTTSGRRTWTVSMGRLLLTKARVEVHGPAFEGPDRPTGSVGPGDLPPLASLTSLDDDDALVPLLDELRDSTRNRGKALADAGLTSAAL
;
A
#
# COMPACT_ATOMS: atom_id res chain seq x y z
N MET A 1 -38.91 -8.35 20.22
CA MET A 1 -39.98 -9.22 20.76
C MET A 1 -39.29 -10.26 21.64
N THR A 2 -39.38 -10.12 22.96
CA THR A 2 -38.61 -10.95 23.90
C THR A 2 -39.40 -12.22 24.19
N LEU A 3 -39.01 -13.35 23.61
CA LEU A 3 -39.65 -14.65 23.88
C LEU A 3 -39.29 -15.12 25.29
N LYS A 4 -40.29 -15.22 26.17
CA LYS A 4 -40.14 -15.81 27.52
C LYS A 4 -40.36 -17.33 27.43
N ILE A 5 -39.38 -18.13 27.82
CA ILE A 5 -39.52 -19.60 27.90
C ILE A 5 -40.32 -19.93 29.18
N PRO A 6 -41.45 -20.66 29.09
CA PRO A 6 -42.28 -20.95 30.25
C PRO A 6 -41.56 -21.82 31.29
N LEU A 7 -41.67 -21.45 32.57
CA LEU A 7 -41.11 -22.18 33.71
C LEU A 7 -41.91 -23.45 34.08
N THR A 8 -42.79 -23.93 33.22
CA THR A 8 -43.59 -25.15 33.42
C THR A 8 -42.99 -26.38 32.72
N LEU A 9 -42.01 -26.20 31.83
CA LEU A 9 -41.39 -27.30 31.10
C LEU A 9 -40.38 -28.09 31.95
N PRO A 10 -40.19 -29.40 31.72
CA PRO A 10 -39.12 -30.17 32.37
C PRO A 10 -37.74 -29.56 32.10
N ARG A 11 -36.82 -29.67 33.07
CA ARG A 11 -35.50 -29.02 33.02
C ARG A 11 -34.69 -29.41 31.78
N VAL A 12 -34.77 -30.69 31.37
CA VAL A 12 -34.12 -31.21 30.16
C VAL A 12 -34.71 -30.58 28.88
N THR A 13 -36.03 -30.37 28.85
CA THR A 13 -36.73 -29.75 27.72
C THR A 13 -36.40 -28.26 27.59
N ARG A 14 -36.21 -27.54 28.72
CA ARG A 14 -35.75 -26.13 28.68
C ARG A 14 -34.32 -26.02 28.16
N ILE A 15 -33.44 -26.93 28.57
CA ILE A 15 -32.06 -26.99 28.10
C ILE A 15 -32.04 -27.29 26.60
N ALA A 16 -32.82 -28.27 26.15
CA ALA A 16 -32.95 -28.60 24.73
C ALA A 16 -33.45 -27.40 23.91
N VAL A 17 -34.55 -26.76 24.31
CA VAL A 17 -35.13 -25.59 23.61
C VAL A 17 -34.17 -24.39 23.60
N ALA A 18 -33.45 -24.15 24.69
CA ALA A 18 -32.42 -23.10 24.74
C ALA A 18 -31.22 -23.43 23.82
N LEU A 19 -30.81 -24.69 23.73
CA LEU A 19 -29.77 -25.15 22.81
C LEU A 19 -30.23 -25.05 21.34
N THR A 20 -31.47 -25.41 21.01
CA THR A 20 -32.00 -25.26 19.63
C THR A 20 -32.12 -23.79 19.25
N LEU A 21 -32.59 -22.92 20.14
CA LEU A 21 -32.64 -21.46 19.91
C LEU A 21 -31.24 -20.85 19.79
N ALA A 22 -30.25 -21.31 20.56
CA ALA A 22 -28.87 -20.87 20.44
C ALA A 22 -28.22 -21.33 19.12
N ILE A 23 -28.52 -22.56 18.66
CA ILE A 23 -28.06 -23.08 17.37
C ILE A 23 -28.70 -22.29 16.21
N VAL A 24 -30.01 -22.02 16.27
CA VAL A 24 -30.71 -21.21 15.25
C VAL A 24 -30.26 -19.74 15.28
N ALA A 25 -29.91 -19.17 16.43
CA ALA A 25 -29.32 -17.83 16.54
C ALA A 25 -27.85 -17.77 16.05
N SER A 26 -27.12 -18.90 16.12
CA SER A 26 -25.76 -19.02 15.57
C SER A 26 -25.69 -19.28 14.07
N LEU A 27 -26.81 -19.67 13.45
CA LEU A 27 -27.03 -19.61 11.99
C LEU A 27 -27.41 -18.19 11.55
N GLY A 28 -26.88 -17.19 12.26
CA GLY A 28 -26.99 -15.79 11.92
C GLY A 28 -26.53 -15.57 10.49
N VAL A 29 -27.50 -15.15 9.67
CA VAL A 29 -27.34 -14.34 8.46
C VAL A 29 -26.04 -14.67 7.72
N VAL A 30 -26.09 -15.65 6.82
CA VAL A 30 -25.19 -15.62 5.66
C VAL A 30 -25.55 -14.33 4.94
N GLN A 31 -24.86 -13.25 5.29
CA GLN A 31 -24.93 -12.01 4.56
C GLN A 31 -24.27 -12.35 3.24
N GLN A 32 -25.10 -12.73 2.27
CA GLN A 32 -24.67 -13.05 0.93
C GLN A 32 -23.89 -11.82 0.47
N ALA A 33 -22.57 -11.95 0.46
CA ALA A 33 -21.71 -10.86 0.02
C ALA A 33 -22.19 -10.53 -1.38
N ALA A 34 -22.65 -9.29 -1.59
CA ALA A 34 -23.07 -8.84 -2.91
C ALA A 34 -22.00 -9.29 -3.91
N ALA A 35 -22.41 -9.99 -4.98
CA ALA A 35 -21.48 -10.52 -5.95
C ALA A 35 -20.58 -9.38 -6.42
N ALA A 36 -19.29 -9.43 -6.08
CA ALA A 36 -18.44 -8.28 -6.38
C ALA A 36 -18.38 -8.11 -7.90
N THR A 37 -18.62 -6.90 -8.37
CA THR A 37 -18.80 -6.58 -9.78
C THR A 37 -17.48 -6.10 -10.38
N TYR A 38 -17.11 -6.65 -11.53
CA TYR A 38 -16.00 -6.13 -12.32
C TYR A 38 -16.42 -4.83 -12.99
N ASN A 39 -15.68 -3.76 -12.71
CA ASN A 39 -15.79 -2.50 -13.42
C ASN A 39 -14.44 -2.15 -14.04
N PRO A 40 -14.33 -2.09 -15.38
CA PRO A 40 -13.05 -1.77 -16.04
C PRO A 40 -12.55 -0.35 -15.75
N GLU A 41 -13.40 0.58 -15.30
CA GLU A 41 -13.00 1.94 -14.94
C GLU A 41 -12.45 2.06 -13.51
N ILE A 42 -12.66 1.04 -12.67
CA ILE A 42 -12.17 0.98 -11.29
C ILE A 42 -11.92 -0.48 -10.86
N ILE A 43 -10.74 -1.00 -11.16
CA ILE A 43 -10.43 -2.44 -10.98
C ILE A 43 -9.98 -2.75 -9.55
N ILE A 44 -9.14 -1.88 -8.98
CA ILE A 44 -8.52 -2.06 -7.66
C ILE A 44 -8.33 -0.71 -6.99
N SER A 45 -8.44 -0.68 -5.65
CA SER A 45 -8.18 0.54 -4.89
C SER A 45 -6.71 0.96 -4.96
N ASN A 46 -6.45 2.26 -4.79
CA ASN A 46 -5.06 2.75 -4.74
C ASN A 46 -4.28 2.15 -3.57
N ASP A 47 -4.96 1.85 -2.46
CA ASP A 47 -4.34 1.31 -1.26
C ASP A 47 -3.95 -0.14 -1.47
N ASN A 48 -4.82 -0.96 -2.05
CA ASN A 48 -4.50 -2.36 -2.36
C ASN A 48 -3.41 -2.49 -3.44
N MET A 49 -3.30 -1.52 -4.34
CA MET A 49 -2.21 -1.47 -5.32
C MET A 49 -0.84 -1.19 -4.67
N ARG A 50 -0.79 -0.28 -3.69
CA ARG A 50 0.46 0.29 -3.17
C ARG A 50 0.88 -0.22 -1.80
N ASN A 51 0.07 -1.05 -1.15
CA ASN A 51 0.37 -1.57 0.18
C ASN A 51 1.50 -2.61 0.14
N ALA A 52 2.76 -2.16 0.16
CA ALA A 52 3.94 -3.02 0.23
C ALA A 52 3.91 -3.95 1.46
N ASN A 53 3.29 -3.49 2.55
CA ASN A 53 3.12 -4.23 3.79
C ASN A 53 1.86 -5.14 3.80
N ALA A 54 1.25 -5.40 2.64
CA ALA A 54 0.09 -6.29 2.55
C ALA A 54 0.43 -7.75 2.89
N MET A 55 1.69 -8.14 2.75
CA MET A 55 2.24 -9.45 3.11
C MET A 55 3.70 -9.30 3.53
N SER A 56 4.07 -9.91 4.65
CA SER A 56 5.47 -10.16 5.01
C SER A 56 6.10 -11.19 4.08
N GLU A 57 7.44 -11.24 4.03
CA GLU A 57 8.17 -12.29 3.31
C GLU A 57 7.69 -13.70 3.71
N LYS A 58 7.50 -13.93 5.02
CA LYS A 58 7.00 -15.21 5.55
C LYS A 58 5.61 -15.54 5.01
N GLN A 59 4.70 -14.57 4.95
CA GLN A 59 3.36 -14.77 4.38
C GLN A 59 3.40 -15.02 2.87
N ILE A 60 4.34 -14.40 2.15
CA ILE A 60 4.55 -14.69 0.73
C ILE A 60 5.02 -16.14 0.57
N GLN A 61 6.04 -16.55 1.31
CA GLN A 61 6.55 -17.92 1.26
C GLN A 61 5.46 -18.95 1.61
N ALA A 62 4.70 -18.72 2.69
CA ALA A 62 3.61 -19.59 3.09
C ALA A 62 2.53 -19.71 1.99
N LEU A 63 2.18 -18.60 1.33
CA LEU A 63 1.24 -18.66 0.20
C LEU A 63 1.81 -19.47 -0.96
N LEU A 64 3.09 -19.29 -1.30
CA LEU A 64 3.74 -20.04 -2.39
C LEU A 64 3.72 -21.55 -2.10
N GLU A 65 3.99 -21.94 -0.85
CA GLU A 65 3.98 -23.34 -0.41
C GLU A 65 2.62 -24.02 -0.54
N THR A 66 1.50 -23.28 -0.44
CA THR A 66 0.17 -23.84 -0.71
C THR A 66 -0.16 -23.98 -2.20
N GLN A 67 0.75 -23.59 -3.10
CA GLN A 67 0.52 -23.68 -4.54
C GLN A 67 1.24 -24.87 -5.19
N THR A 68 0.72 -25.27 -6.35
CA THR A 68 1.31 -26.33 -7.17
C THR A 68 2.54 -25.87 -7.96
N GLY A 69 2.70 -24.56 -8.16
CA GLY A 69 3.73 -23.98 -9.02
C GLY A 69 5.15 -24.01 -8.45
N PRO A 70 6.13 -23.65 -9.29
CA PRO A 70 7.56 -23.80 -9.00
C PRO A 70 8.09 -22.80 -7.97
N LEU A 71 7.37 -21.69 -7.72
CA LEU A 71 7.89 -20.59 -6.91
C LEU A 71 8.11 -20.97 -5.44
N LYS A 72 7.44 -22.02 -4.92
CA LYS A 72 7.59 -22.47 -3.52
C LYS A 72 9.01 -22.88 -3.16
N SER A 73 9.74 -23.47 -4.10
CA SER A 73 11.10 -23.98 -3.92
C SER A 73 12.14 -23.23 -4.76
N LEU A 74 11.73 -22.21 -5.52
CA LEU A 74 12.63 -21.48 -6.40
C LEU A 74 13.63 -20.65 -5.59
N VAL A 75 14.92 -20.95 -5.79
CA VAL A 75 16.05 -20.11 -5.40
C VAL A 75 16.76 -19.66 -6.68
N THR A 76 16.92 -18.36 -6.85
CA THR A 76 17.50 -17.79 -8.07
C THR A 76 18.08 -16.41 -7.82
N SER A 77 18.79 -15.87 -8.80
CA SER A 77 19.43 -14.57 -8.72
C SER A 77 18.40 -13.44 -8.60
N ASP A 78 18.59 -12.56 -7.61
CA ASP A 78 17.84 -11.32 -7.45
C ASP A 78 18.28 -10.27 -8.49
N TYR A 79 17.88 -9.01 -8.31
CA TYR A 79 18.25 -7.94 -9.23
C TYR A 79 19.76 -7.58 -9.17
N ALA A 80 20.43 -7.89 -8.06
CA ALA A 80 21.82 -7.59 -7.77
C ALA A 80 22.76 -8.79 -8.01
N GLY A 81 22.25 -9.93 -8.49
CA GLY A 81 23.06 -11.10 -8.76
C GLY A 81 23.04 -12.15 -7.64
N VAL A 82 22.45 -11.86 -6.48
CA VAL A 82 22.51 -12.72 -5.29
C VAL A 82 21.41 -13.77 -5.32
N ASN A 83 21.75 -15.03 -5.07
CA ASN A 83 20.77 -16.11 -5.02
C ASN A 83 19.88 -15.99 -3.77
N ARG A 84 18.57 -15.88 -3.97
CA ARG A 84 17.55 -15.74 -2.93
C ARG A 84 16.32 -16.57 -3.26
N LYS A 85 15.49 -16.87 -2.24
CA LYS A 85 14.17 -17.47 -2.46
C LYS A 85 13.28 -16.53 -3.26
N ALA A 86 12.37 -17.08 -4.06
CA ALA A 86 11.40 -16.29 -4.81
C ALA A 86 10.57 -15.35 -3.92
N SER A 87 10.18 -15.81 -2.72
CA SER A 87 9.50 -15.00 -1.71
C SER A 87 10.30 -13.75 -1.31
N THR A 88 11.59 -13.92 -1.01
CA THR A 88 12.51 -12.81 -0.70
C THR A 88 12.62 -11.83 -1.86
N ILE A 89 12.78 -12.32 -3.09
CA ILE A 89 12.89 -11.48 -4.30
C ILE A 89 11.61 -10.67 -4.52
N ILE A 90 10.44 -11.30 -4.41
CA ILE A 90 9.14 -10.63 -4.54
C ILE A 90 8.99 -9.56 -3.46
N TRP A 91 9.29 -9.91 -2.20
CA TRP A 91 9.18 -9.00 -1.07
C TRP A 91 10.09 -7.77 -1.24
N GLN A 92 11.37 -7.97 -1.54
CA GLN A 92 12.34 -6.89 -1.75
C GLN A 92 11.90 -5.91 -2.84
N ALA A 93 11.42 -6.42 -3.98
CA ALA A 93 10.93 -5.58 -5.07
C ALA A 93 9.68 -4.77 -4.64
N CYS A 94 8.76 -5.38 -3.88
CA CYS A 94 7.57 -4.72 -3.36
C CYS A 94 7.91 -3.59 -2.38
N GLN A 95 8.84 -3.84 -1.45
CA GLN A 95 9.29 -2.84 -0.48
C GLN A 95 10.00 -1.67 -1.17
N ALA A 96 10.89 -1.96 -2.13
CA ALA A 96 11.65 -0.94 -2.84
C ALA A 96 10.77 0.01 -3.68
N TRP A 97 9.73 -0.54 -4.31
CA TRP A 97 8.91 0.20 -5.28
C TRP A 97 7.48 0.48 -4.80
N ASN A 98 7.18 0.27 -3.52
CA ASN A 98 5.89 0.58 -2.92
C ASN A 98 4.69 0.02 -3.72
N ILE A 99 4.80 -1.27 -4.07
CA ILE A 99 3.78 -2.09 -4.72
C ILE A 99 3.39 -3.23 -3.80
N SER A 100 2.11 -3.58 -3.79
CA SER A 100 1.60 -4.69 -2.99
C SER A 100 2.11 -6.05 -3.45
N PRO A 101 2.62 -6.91 -2.54
CA PRO A 101 2.93 -8.30 -2.86
C PRO A 101 1.75 -9.06 -3.47
N LYS A 102 0.52 -8.74 -3.06
CA LYS A 102 -0.70 -9.34 -3.63
C LYS A 102 -0.85 -9.00 -5.12
N VAL A 103 -0.50 -7.78 -5.51
CA VAL A 103 -0.48 -7.36 -6.93
C VAL A 103 0.61 -8.11 -7.68
N MET A 104 1.84 -8.16 -7.16
CA MET A 104 2.94 -8.86 -7.84
C MET A 104 2.66 -10.36 -8.03
N LEU A 105 2.09 -11.03 -7.03
CA LEU A 105 1.65 -12.42 -7.12
C LEU A 105 0.53 -12.61 -8.15
N THR A 106 -0.43 -11.68 -8.20
CA THR A 106 -1.50 -11.68 -9.21
C THR A 106 -0.92 -11.57 -10.62
N MET A 107 0.05 -10.68 -10.82
CA MET A 107 0.71 -10.48 -12.10
C MET A 107 1.52 -11.71 -12.53
N LEU A 108 2.31 -12.31 -11.62
CA LEU A 108 3.04 -13.56 -11.86
C LEU A 108 2.12 -14.69 -12.34
N GLN A 109 0.95 -14.81 -11.71
CA GLN A 109 -0.04 -15.79 -12.13
C GLN A 109 -0.65 -15.45 -13.49
N LYS A 110 -1.02 -14.19 -13.71
CA LYS A 110 -1.63 -13.73 -14.96
C LYS A 110 -0.70 -13.93 -16.16
N GLU A 111 0.57 -13.57 -16.01
CA GLU A 111 1.51 -13.48 -17.14
C GLU A 111 2.15 -14.84 -17.48
N GLN A 112 2.38 -15.68 -16.48
CA GLN A 112 3.15 -16.92 -16.66
C GLN A 112 2.60 -18.12 -15.89
N SER A 113 1.42 -17.98 -15.28
CA SER A 113 0.80 -19.00 -14.42
C SER A 113 1.74 -19.52 -13.33
N LEU A 114 2.65 -18.66 -12.85
CA LEU A 114 3.77 -19.09 -12.00
C LEU A 114 3.35 -19.60 -10.61
N LEU A 115 2.13 -19.31 -10.16
CA LEU A 115 1.61 -19.90 -8.92
C LEU A 115 1.11 -21.33 -9.15
N THR A 116 0.54 -21.67 -10.31
CA THR A 116 -0.15 -22.96 -10.48
C THR A 116 0.50 -23.93 -11.47
N ARG A 117 1.26 -23.41 -12.42
CA ARG A 117 1.88 -24.20 -13.50
C ARG A 117 2.88 -25.20 -12.93
N THR A 118 2.81 -26.45 -13.37
CA THR A 118 3.71 -27.52 -12.89
C THR A 118 5.05 -27.61 -13.64
N THR A 119 5.15 -27.09 -14.87
CA THR A 119 6.36 -27.23 -15.71
C THR A 119 6.97 -25.88 -16.11
N LEU A 120 8.29 -25.73 -15.93
CA LEU A 120 9.07 -24.58 -16.38
C LEU A 120 9.39 -24.65 -17.88
N LYS A 121 8.72 -23.85 -18.73
CA LYS A 121 9.11 -23.66 -20.13
C LYS A 121 10.34 -22.76 -20.23
N THR A 122 11.10 -22.90 -21.33
CA THR A 122 12.18 -21.99 -21.69
C THR A 122 11.70 -20.54 -21.63
N ASN A 123 12.50 -19.68 -21.01
CA ASN A 123 12.22 -18.24 -20.81
C ASN A 123 11.08 -17.84 -19.86
N THR A 124 10.35 -18.76 -19.22
CA THR A 124 9.24 -18.32 -18.37
C THR A 124 9.69 -17.43 -17.22
N LEU A 125 10.76 -17.81 -16.51
CA LEU A 125 11.28 -17.00 -15.41
C LEU A 125 11.96 -15.72 -15.92
N SER A 126 12.56 -15.77 -17.12
CA SER A 126 13.20 -14.58 -17.68
C SER A 126 12.21 -13.52 -18.15
N ARG A 127 10.94 -13.89 -18.37
CA ARG A 127 9.83 -13.01 -18.78
C ARG A 127 8.67 -13.05 -17.77
N ALA A 128 8.98 -13.29 -16.49
CA ALA A 128 8.04 -13.62 -15.41
C ALA A 128 6.82 -12.69 -15.30
N ILE A 129 7.02 -11.39 -15.54
CA ILE A 129 5.97 -10.35 -15.52
C ILE A 129 6.02 -9.47 -16.77
N GLY A 130 6.68 -9.92 -17.84
CA GLY A 130 6.79 -9.16 -19.10
C GLY A 130 7.52 -7.81 -19.00
N ALA A 131 8.23 -7.51 -17.91
CA ALA A 131 8.92 -6.23 -17.75
C ALA A 131 10.01 -6.07 -18.81
N GLY A 132 9.95 -5.00 -19.60
CA GLY A 132 10.94 -4.74 -20.66
C GLY A 132 10.87 -5.76 -21.81
N CYS A 133 9.72 -6.39 -22.03
CA CYS A 133 9.49 -7.38 -23.10
C CYS A 133 8.39 -6.92 -24.08
N PRO A 134 8.64 -5.93 -24.96
CA PRO A 134 7.63 -5.40 -25.87
C PRO A 134 7.19 -6.41 -26.95
N ASN A 135 8.01 -7.41 -27.24
CA ASN A 135 7.74 -8.44 -28.23
C ASN A 135 8.37 -9.78 -27.78
N ALA A 136 8.26 -10.82 -28.60
CA ALA A 136 8.72 -12.17 -28.27
C ALA A 136 10.24 -12.30 -28.14
N THR A 137 11.02 -11.46 -28.84
CA THR A 137 12.48 -11.58 -28.95
C THR A 137 13.23 -10.65 -28.00
N THR A 138 12.62 -9.51 -27.64
CA THR A 138 13.25 -8.49 -26.79
C THR A 138 12.99 -8.78 -25.33
N ASN A 139 14.05 -8.81 -24.52
CA ASN A 139 13.96 -8.88 -23.06
C ASN A 139 15.06 -8.02 -22.43
N ARG A 140 14.69 -6.82 -21.96
CA ARG A 140 15.63 -5.88 -21.32
C ARG A 140 16.07 -6.33 -19.92
N TYR A 141 15.30 -7.19 -19.27
CA TYR A 141 15.50 -7.57 -17.88
C TYR A 141 15.40 -9.10 -17.71
N PRO A 142 16.27 -9.89 -18.36
CA PRO A 142 16.20 -11.34 -18.27
C PRO A 142 16.50 -11.82 -16.84
N GLY A 143 15.68 -12.74 -16.36
CA GLY A 143 15.79 -13.40 -15.06
C GLY A 143 14.70 -12.99 -14.07
N PHE A 144 14.32 -13.90 -13.18
CA PHE A 144 13.20 -13.67 -12.25
C PHE A 144 13.43 -12.45 -11.36
N GLY A 145 14.63 -12.31 -10.77
CA GLY A 145 15.00 -11.15 -9.96
C GLY A 145 14.84 -9.81 -10.67
N ARG A 146 15.41 -9.69 -11.87
CA ARG A 146 15.33 -8.48 -12.70
C ARG A 146 13.90 -8.18 -13.16
N GLN A 147 13.12 -9.21 -13.48
CA GLN A 147 11.70 -9.09 -13.80
C GLN A 147 10.88 -8.56 -12.62
N MET A 148 11.09 -9.08 -11.41
CA MET A 148 10.37 -8.61 -10.21
C MET A 148 10.71 -7.15 -9.89
N TRP A 149 12.00 -6.81 -9.87
CA TRP A 149 12.46 -5.46 -9.60
C TRP A 149 11.93 -4.44 -10.61
N ASN A 150 12.10 -4.70 -11.90
CA ASN A 150 11.69 -3.77 -12.94
C ASN A 150 10.17 -3.76 -13.17
N GLY A 151 9.48 -4.88 -12.97
CA GLY A 151 8.03 -4.95 -13.01
C GLY A 151 7.39 -4.08 -11.93
N ALA A 152 7.86 -4.21 -10.68
CA ALA A 152 7.40 -3.37 -9.57
C ALA A 152 7.71 -1.89 -9.82
N ARG A 153 8.92 -1.56 -10.30
CA ARG A 153 9.31 -0.19 -10.70
C ARG A 153 8.40 0.40 -11.78
N LEU A 154 8.08 -0.36 -12.82
CA LEU A 154 7.21 0.10 -13.91
C LEU A 154 5.81 0.40 -13.38
N LEU A 155 5.21 -0.56 -12.65
CA LEU A 155 3.90 -0.39 -12.01
C LEU A 155 3.87 0.83 -11.07
N ASP A 156 4.92 1.06 -10.30
CA ASP A 156 5.04 2.24 -9.43
C ASP A 156 5.11 3.55 -10.23
N SER A 157 5.84 3.57 -11.34
CA SER A 157 6.10 4.77 -12.14
C SER A 157 4.92 5.22 -13.01
N TYR A 158 4.08 4.29 -13.49
CA TYR A 158 2.99 4.61 -14.42
C TYR A 158 2.01 5.64 -13.84
N GLY A 159 1.73 6.70 -14.58
CA GLY A 159 0.88 7.80 -14.12
C GLY A 159 1.49 8.74 -13.07
N GLU A 160 2.74 8.54 -12.65
CA GLU A 160 3.39 9.35 -11.62
C GLU A 160 4.66 10.06 -12.10
N SER A 161 5.65 9.27 -12.53
CA SER A 161 6.98 9.76 -12.92
C SER A 161 7.47 9.20 -14.25
N SER A 162 6.71 8.33 -14.92
CA SER A 162 7.07 7.81 -16.23
C SER A 162 7.13 8.93 -17.27
N THR A 163 8.13 8.86 -18.15
CA THR A 163 8.26 9.70 -19.35
C THR A 163 7.55 9.12 -20.57
N VAL A 164 7.17 7.84 -20.50
CA VAL A 164 6.59 7.08 -21.62
C VAL A 164 5.07 7.12 -21.60
N VAL A 165 4.46 7.26 -20.41
CA VAL A 165 3.01 7.38 -20.27
C VAL A 165 2.63 8.70 -19.60
N PRO A 166 1.48 9.30 -19.94
CA PRO A 166 1.01 10.53 -19.31
C PRO A 166 0.92 10.42 -17.79
N LYS A 167 1.03 11.57 -17.12
CA LYS A 167 0.70 11.65 -15.69
C LYS A 167 -0.80 11.50 -15.50
N TYR A 168 -1.17 10.78 -14.45
CA TYR A 168 -2.56 10.58 -14.08
C TYR A 168 -3.19 11.89 -13.59
N TYR A 169 -4.43 12.12 -14.01
CA TYR A 169 -5.38 13.05 -13.41
C TYR A 169 -6.76 12.37 -13.35
N PRO A 170 -7.67 12.80 -12.45
CA PRO A 170 -9.01 12.22 -12.33
C PRO A 170 -9.73 12.16 -13.69
N ASP A 171 -10.39 11.02 -13.95
CA ASP A 171 -11.14 10.74 -15.19
C ASP A 171 -10.30 10.77 -16.48
N ILE A 172 -8.97 10.60 -16.38
CA ILE A 172 -8.11 10.41 -17.55
C ILE A 172 -8.60 9.24 -18.41
N VAL A 173 -8.62 9.48 -19.72
CA VAL A 173 -9.15 8.53 -20.69
C VAL A 173 -8.13 7.45 -21.02
N ARG A 174 -8.61 6.20 -21.13
CA ARG A 174 -7.90 5.09 -21.78
C ARG A 174 -8.81 4.41 -22.77
N THR A 175 -8.21 3.76 -23.75
CA THR A 175 -8.94 3.06 -24.82
C THR A 175 -8.53 1.59 -24.81
N ASP A 176 -9.52 0.69 -24.84
CA ASP A 176 -9.27 -0.71 -25.17
C ASP A 176 -9.04 -0.84 -26.67
N ILE A 177 -7.76 -1.01 -27.03
CA ILE A 177 -7.31 -1.10 -28.42
C ILE A 177 -7.55 -2.49 -29.03
N TYR A 178 -7.92 -3.49 -28.23
CA TYR A 178 -8.16 -4.85 -28.68
C TYR A 178 -9.63 -5.13 -29.05
N ARG A 179 -10.51 -4.15 -28.87
CA ARG A 179 -11.93 -4.23 -29.25
C ARG A 179 -12.22 -3.52 -30.56
N LYS A 180 -13.27 -3.94 -31.25
CA LYS A 180 -13.80 -3.31 -32.47
C LYS A 180 -15.33 -3.19 -32.36
N PRO A 181 -15.89 -1.95 -32.32
CA PRO A 181 -15.18 -0.68 -32.16
C PRO A 181 -14.38 -0.62 -30.84
N ASN A 182 -13.35 0.23 -30.81
CA ASN A 182 -12.58 0.47 -29.60
C ASN A 182 -13.51 0.99 -28.48
N VAL A 183 -13.25 0.61 -27.23
CA VAL A 183 -14.03 1.05 -26.07
C VAL A 183 -13.25 2.11 -25.28
N THR A 184 -13.90 3.25 -25.03
CA THR A 184 -13.34 4.35 -24.23
C THR A 184 -13.70 4.17 -22.75
N LEU A 185 -12.75 4.42 -21.86
CA LEU A 185 -12.87 4.25 -20.42
C LEU A 185 -12.33 5.48 -19.68
N HIS A 186 -13.00 5.86 -18.59
CA HIS A 186 -12.64 6.97 -17.73
C HIS A 186 -12.05 6.46 -16.41
N MET A 187 -10.73 6.53 -16.26
CA MET A 187 -10.04 5.91 -15.12
C MET A 187 -10.33 6.63 -13.81
N LYS A 188 -11.08 5.96 -12.92
CA LYS A 188 -11.53 6.54 -11.64
C LYS A 188 -10.43 6.63 -10.58
N ASN A 189 -9.33 5.90 -10.76
CA ASN A 189 -8.17 6.01 -9.89
C ASN A 189 -6.85 5.69 -10.61
N ILE A 190 -5.74 6.08 -9.98
CA ILE A 190 -4.41 5.86 -10.57
C ILE A 190 -4.03 4.38 -10.61
N ALA A 191 -4.51 3.55 -9.68
CA ALA A 191 -4.23 2.13 -9.69
C ALA A 191 -4.79 1.41 -10.92
N THR A 192 -6.02 1.73 -11.30
CA THR A 192 -6.65 1.21 -12.51
C THR A 192 -5.96 1.76 -13.75
N TYR A 193 -5.61 3.04 -13.77
CA TYR A 193 -4.80 3.63 -14.84
C TYR A 193 -3.46 2.89 -15.03
N LYS A 194 -2.75 2.54 -13.95
CA LYS A 194 -1.50 1.75 -14.00
C LYS A 194 -1.69 0.40 -14.67
N LEU A 195 -2.80 -0.30 -14.39
CA LEU A 195 -3.13 -1.57 -15.05
C LEU A 195 -3.36 -1.39 -16.55
N PHE A 196 -4.06 -0.33 -16.97
CA PHE A 196 -4.24 0.01 -18.39
C PHE A 196 -2.98 0.57 -19.07
N CYS A 197 -2.01 1.10 -18.32
CA CYS A 197 -0.67 1.37 -18.83
C CYS A 197 0.11 0.09 -19.10
N TYR A 198 -0.04 -0.89 -18.23
CA TYR A 198 0.62 -2.18 -18.37
C TYR A 198 -0.01 -3.03 -19.48
N ASN A 199 -1.35 -3.13 -19.52
CA ASN A 199 -2.10 -3.90 -20.50
C ASN A 199 -3.40 -3.16 -20.85
N PRO A 200 -3.57 -2.67 -22.10
CA PRO A 200 -4.72 -1.85 -22.46
C PRO A 200 -6.00 -2.65 -22.74
N SER A 201 -6.09 -3.94 -22.40
CA SER A 201 -7.29 -4.77 -22.61
C SER A 201 -8.22 -4.80 -21.40
N ILE A 202 -9.53 -4.60 -21.60
CA ILE A 202 -10.57 -4.85 -20.59
C ILE A 202 -10.59 -6.32 -20.20
N GLY A 203 -10.46 -7.21 -21.19
CA GLY A 203 -10.26 -8.64 -20.97
C GLY A 203 -11.51 -9.45 -20.60
N ALA A 204 -12.71 -8.88 -20.63
CA ALA A 204 -13.99 -9.58 -20.50
C ALA A 204 -14.99 -8.99 -21.51
N SER A 205 -16.08 -9.68 -21.83
CA SER A 205 -17.18 -9.18 -22.68
C SER A 205 -18.22 -8.41 -21.86
N ALA A 206 -18.93 -7.49 -22.52
CA ALA A 206 -20.05 -6.77 -21.89
C ALA A 206 -21.32 -7.66 -21.89
N PRO A 207 -22.28 -7.47 -20.96
CA PRO A 207 -22.22 -6.54 -19.82
C PRO A 207 -21.15 -6.93 -18.80
N TYR A 208 -20.50 -5.93 -18.20
CA TYR A 208 -19.58 -6.16 -17.09
C TYR A 208 -20.36 -6.33 -15.79
N GLY A 209 -19.67 -6.79 -14.74
CA GLY A 209 -20.31 -7.08 -13.46
C GLY A 209 -19.85 -8.43 -12.94
N ASP A 210 -20.78 -9.36 -12.74
CA ASP A 210 -20.41 -10.73 -12.45
C ASP A 210 -19.76 -11.38 -13.68
N LEU A 211 -18.52 -11.85 -13.51
CA LEU A 211 -17.74 -12.52 -14.55
C LEU A 211 -17.71 -14.04 -14.38
N SER A 212 -18.50 -14.61 -13.45
CA SER A 212 -18.52 -16.04 -13.16
C SER A 212 -18.67 -16.91 -14.42
N ALA A 213 -19.63 -16.56 -15.29
CA ALA A 213 -19.87 -17.25 -16.57
C ALA A 213 -18.77 -17.03 -17.63
N GLN A 214 -17.92 -16.01 -17.47
CA GLN A 214 -16.85 -15.65 -18.41
C GLN A 214 -15.46 -16.03 -17.87
N ALA A 215 -15.37 -16.63 -16.68
CA ALA A 215 -14.10 -16.75 -15.95
C ALA A 215 -13.00 -17.50 -16.73
N SER A 216 -13.38 -18.49 -17.55
CA SER A 216 -12.47 -19.27 -18.39
C SER A 216 -11.96 -18.54 -19.64
N SER A 217 -12.66 -17.51 -20.11
CA SER A 217 -12.30 -16.74 -21.31
C SER A 217 -11.73 -15.37 -20.99
N CYS A 218 -11.69 -14.98 -19.71
CA CYS A 218 -11.15 -13.70 -19.27
C CYS A 218 -9.64 -13.59 -19.53
N THR A 219 -9.22 -12.45 -20.06
CA THR A 219 -7.82 -12.08 -20.32
C THR A 219 -7.51 -10.73 -19.68
N GLY A 220 -6.33 -10.15 -19.97
CA GLY A 220 -6.04 -8.75 -19.66
C GLY A 220 -6.35 -8.34 -18.22
N ASN A 221 -7.11 -7.26 -18.08
CA ASN A 221 -7.45 -6.68 -16.78
C ASN A 221 -8.57 -7.42 -16.03
N ALA A 222 -9.49 -8.10 -16.73
CA ALA A 222 -10.48 -8.96 -16.10
C ALA A 222 -9.83 -10.19 -15.44
N ASN A 223 -8.85 -10.81 -16.12
CA ASN A 223 -8.09 -11.93 -15.55
C ASN A 223 -7.30 -11.48 -14.31
N PHE A 224 -6.69 -10.29 -14.34
CA PHE A 224 -6.06 -9.71 -13.14
C PHE A 224 -7.05 -9.63 -11.97
N TRP A 225 -8.25 -9.10 -12.21
CA TRP A 225 -9.27 -8.94 -11.19
C TRP A 225 -9.76 -10.29 -10.63
N LEU A 226 -10.02 -11.27 -11.50
CA LEU A 226 -10.41 -12.62 -11.09
C LEU A 226 -9.32 -13.30 -10.25
N ILE A 227 -8.07 -13.25 -10.69
CA ILE A 227 -6.93 -13.83 -9.98
C ILE A 227 -6.77 -13.16 -8.62
N TYR A 228 -6.77 -11.82 -8.56
CA TYR A 228 -6.63 -11.10 -7.29
C TYR A 228 -7.72 -11.52 -6.31
N ARG A 229 -8.97 -11.57 -6.79
CA ARG A 229 -10.11 -11.97 -5.96
C ARG A 229 -10.01 -13.39 -5.44
N ARG A 230 -9.58 -14.32 -6.29
CA ARG A 230 -9.40 -15.72 -5.94
C ARG A 230 -8.42 -15.91 -4.78
N TYR A 231 -7.31 -15.18 -4.78
CA TYR A 231 -6.27 -15.33 -3.75
C TYR A 231 -6.44 -14.42 -2.53
N PHE A 232 -7.02 -13.23 -2.71
CA PHE A 232 -6.91 -12.15 -1.73
C PHE A 232 -8.24 -11.49 -1.36
N GLY A 233 -9.36 -11.92 -1.96
CA GLY A 233 -10.67 -11.33 -1.73
C GLY A 233 -10.87 -10.00 -2.46
N SER A 234 -11.71 -9.12 -1.91
CA SER A 234 -12.09 -7.88 -2.60
C SER A 234 -10.90 -7.00 -2.99
N THR A 235 -10.89 -6.50 -4.23
CA THR A 235 -9.92 -5.50 -4.71
C THR A 235 -10.13 -4.12 -4.08
N PHE A 236 -11.22 -3.94 -3.32
CA PHE A 236 -11.57 -2.74 -2.56
C PHE A 236 -11.69 -3.02 -1.05
N ALA A 237 -11.29 -4.20 -0.57
CA ALA A 237 -11.16 -4.43 0.86
C ALA A 237 -10.23 -3.36 1.44
N TYR A 238 -10.62 -2.75 2.55
CA TYR A 238 -9.73 -1.86 3.29
C TYR A 238 -8.53 -2.68 3.76
N PRO A 239 -7.31 -2.38 3.30
CA PRO A 239 -6.16 -3.17 3.69
C PRO A 239 -5.90 -2.95 5.18
N ARG A 240 -5.53 -4.04 5.86
CA ARG A 240 -5.10 -4.00 7.26
C ARG A 240 -4.00 -2.96 7.45
N MET A 241 -2.99 -2.96 6.59
CA MET A 241 -1.92 -1.96 6.63
C MET A 241 -2.14 -0.90 5.54
N MET A 242 -2.23 0.37 5.93
CA MET A 242 -2.37 1.49 4.99
C MET A 242 -1.09 2.31 4.97
N PRO A 243 -0.50 2.64 3.80
CA PRO A 243 0.70 3.46 3.74
C PRO A 243 0.41 4.92 4.15
N ILE A 244 1.28 5.48 4.99
CA ILE A 244 1.30 6.91 5.31
C ILE A 244 2.46 7.56 4.56
N TYR A 245 2.12 8.46 3.64
CA TYR A 245 3.05 9.19 2.79
C TYR A 245 3.62 10.41 3.51
N ARG A 246 4.95 10.60 3.45
CA ARG A 246 5.66 11.75 4.04
C ARG A 246 6.09 12.75 2.97
N PHE A 247 5.86 14.03 3.26
CA PHE A 247 6.33 15.16 2.47
C PHE A 247 7.11 16.12 3.36
N ARG A 248 8.33 16.48 2.99
CA ARG A 248 9.12 17.51 3.67
C ARG A 248 8.92 18.85 2.98
N SER A 249 8.60 19.90 3.73
CA SER A 249 8.52 21.25 3.16
C SER A 249 9.92 21.81 2.93
N TYR A 250 10.20 22.28 1.71
CA TYR A 250 11.45 22.99 1.43
C TYR A 250 11.51 24.36 2.11
N ARG A 251 10.36 24.97 2.41
CA ARG A 251 10.30 26.31 3.02
C ARG A 251 10.60 26.30 4.52
N THR A 252 10.13 25.27 5.21
CA THR A 252 10.13 25.26 6.69
C THR A 252 10.86 24.06 7.29
N GLY A 253 11.26 23.08 6.48
CA GLY A 253 11.80 21.79 6.94
C GLY A 253 10.78 20.87 7.61
N THR A 254 9.54 21.30 7.83
CA THR A 254 8.50 20.53 8.53
C THR A 254 7.90 19.44 7.65
N TYR A 255 7.35 18.39 8.27
CA TYR A 255 6.73 17.27 7.56
C TYR A 255 5.21 17.36 7.46
N LEU A 256 4.66 16.88 6.35
CA LEU A 256 3.25 16.56 6.15
C LEU A 256 3.11 15.05 5.96
N TYR A 257 2.13 14.48 6.65
CA TYR A 257 1.73 13.08 6.55
C TYR A 257 0.34 12.96 5.94
N THR A 258 0.16 12.00 5.04
CA THR A 258 -1.13 11.75 4.39
C THR A 258 -1.34 10.29 4.05
N ILE A 259 -2.55 9.80 4.26
CA ILE A 259 -3.04 8.51 3.71
C ILE A 259 -3.84 8.74 2.41
N SER A 260 -4.16 9.99 2.08
CA SER A 260 -4.95 10.31 0.89
C SER A 260 -4.07 10.29 -0.35
N VAL A 261 -4.32 9.32 -1.22
CA VAL A 261 -3.63 9.23 -2.52
C VAL A 261 -3.92 10.46 -3.37
N ALA A 262 -5.14 11.01 -3.31
CA ALA A 262 -5.48 12.24 -4.02
C ALA A 262 -4.67 13.44 -3.52
N GLU A 263 -4.50 13.61 -2.20
CA GLU A 263 -3.64 14.66 -1.65
C GLU A 263 -2.18 14.46 -2.03
N ARG A 264 -1.68 13.22 -1.95
CA ARG A 264 -0.33 12.86 -2.38
C ARG A 264 -0.07 13.27 -3.84
N LEU A 265 -1.00 12.97 -4.75
CA LEU A 265 -0.87 13.34 -6.17
C LEU A 265 -0.89 14.86 -6.36
N LYS A 266 -1.77 15.58 -5.65
CA LYS A 266 -1.81 17.06 -5.67
C LYS A 266 -0.50 17.67 -5.19
N LEU A 267 0.11 17.14 -4.13
CA LEU A 267 1.37 17.64 -3.59
C LEU A 267 2.58 17.37 -4.50
N ARG A 268 2.50 16.34 -5.35
CA ARG A 268 3.55 15.99 -6.33
C ARG A 268 3.41 16.67 -7.69
N ASN A 269 2.35 17.44 -7.91
CA ASN A 269 2.14 18.12 -9.19
C ASN A 269 3.21 19.20 -9.43
N ALA A 270 3.30 19.70 -10.67
CA ALA A 270 4.33 20.64 -11.09
C ALA A 270 4.34 21.94 -10.25
N THR A 271 3.18 22.40 -9.80
CA THR A 271 3.03 23.60 -8.97
C THR A 271 3.55 23.38 -7.55
N ASN A 272 3.30 22.21 -6.96
CA ASN A 272 3.61 21.92 -5.57
C ASN A 272 4.96 21.26 -5.36
N LYS A 273 5.55 20.60 -6.37
CA LYS A 273 6.86 19.93 -6.26
C LYS A 273 8.01 20.86 -5.89
N ARG A 274 7.87 22.18 -6.10
CA ARG A 274 8.84 23.21 -5.67
C ARG A 274 8.75 23.53 -4.17
N ASN A 275 7.64 23.18 -3.51
CA ASN A 275 7.40 23.44 -2.10
C ASN A 275 7.56 22.20 -1.22
N TRP A 276 7.49 21.00 -1.81
CA TRP A 276 7.46 19.73 -1.11
C TRP A 276 8.39 18.69 -1.72
N ALA A 277 9.25 18.10 -0.89
CA ALA A 277 9.95 16.87 -1.20
C ALA A 277 9.04 15.68 -0.86
N TYR A 278 8.71 14.83 -1.84
CA TYR A 278 8.02 13.57 -1.57
C TYR A 278 9.05 12.51 -1.16
N GLU A 279 8.89 11.96 0.04
CA GLU A 279 9.87 11.01 0.60
C GLU A 279 9.37 9.55 0.60
N GLY A 280 8.19 9.30 0.04
CA GLY A 280 7.60 7.96 -0.04
C GLY A 280 6.65 7.65 1.12
N ALA A 281 6.19 6.39 1.18
CA ALA A 281 5.56 5.85 2.37
C ALA A 281 6.64 5.66 3.45
N LYS A 282 6.44 6.24 4.63
CA LYS A 282 7.40 6.17 5.76
C LYS A 282 6.86 5.43 6.97
N PHE A 283 5.54 5.34 7.05
CA PHE A 283 4.84 4.65 8.11
C PHE A 283 3.70 3.84 7.51
N SER A 284 3.11 2.96 8.31
CA SER A 284 1.86 2.31 7.96
C SER A 284 0.91 2.36 9.14
N MET A 285 -0.38 2.47 8.84
CA MET A 285 -1.46 2.45 9.81
C MET A 285 -2.09 1.06 9.79
N ASP A 286 -2.11 0.38 10.93
CA ASP A 286 -2.93 -0.82 11.10
C ASP A 286 -4.39 -0.38 11.29
N THR A 287 -5.29 -0.85 10.43
CA THR A 287 -6.72 -0.53 10.40
C THR A 287 -7.55 -1.61 11.08
N SER A 288 -6.95 -2.74 11.48
CA SER A 288 -7.64 -3.84 12.18
C SER A 288 -7.80 -3.60 13.68
N VAL A 289 -7.20 -2.53 14.18
CA VAL A 289 -7.08 -2.29 15.61
C VAL A 289 -8.33 -1.56 16.08
N ALA A 290 -8.97 -2.12 17.10
CA ALA A 290 -10.19 -1.57 17.67
C ALA A 290 -9.98 -0.09 18.00
N SER A 291 -11.01 0.73 17.74
CA SER A 291 -10.97 2.19 17.98
C SER A 291 -10.50 2.55 19.40
N ALA A 292 -10.73 1.66 20.37
CA ALA A 292 -10.29 1.74 21.76
C ALA A 292 -8.76 1.71 21.97
N LEU A 293 -8.00 1.11 21.05
CA LEU A 293 -6.53 1.06 21.07
C LEU A 293 -5.89 2.10 20.15
N THR A 294 -6.68 3.00 19.56
CA THR A 294 -6.19 4.01 18.63
C THR A 294 -6.41 5.42 19.17
N THR A 295 -5.36 6.23 19.11
CA THR A 295 -5.43 7.64 19.41
C THR A 295 -5.70 8.41 18.12
N PRO A 296 -6.79 9.18 18.02
CA PRO A 296 -7.02 10.02 16.87
C PRO A 296 -5.93 11.07 16.73
N VAL A 297 -5.35 11.25 15.53
CA VAL A 297 -4.49 12.38 15.21
C VAL A 297 -5.26 13.35 14.32
N TYR A 298 -5.39 14.57 14.82
CA TYR A 298 -6.01 15.68 14.12
C TYR A 298 -4.94 16.57 13.51
N ARG A 299 -5.10 16.93 12.24
CA ARG A 299 -4.15 17.76 11.50
C ARG A 299 -4.71 19.17 11.31
N PHE A 300 -3.94 20.16 11.74
CA PHE A 300 -4.25 21.57 11.58
C PHE A 300 -3.17 22.28 10.79
N LYS A 301 -3.57 23.22 9.94
CA LYS A 301 -2.66 24.14 9.25
C LYS A 301 -2.73 25.51 9.92
N ASN A 302 -1.61 26.02 10.38
CA ASN A 302 -1.52 27.39 10.85
C ASN A 302 -1.61 28.35 9.65
N LYS A 303 -2.51 29.33 9.71
CA LYS A 303 -2.76 30.27 8.61
C LYS A 303 -1.61 31.26 8.40
N TYR A 304 -0.93 31.63 9.49
CA TYR A 304 0.16 32.60 9.48
C TYR A 304 1.48 31.93 9.12
N THR A 305 1.89 30.89 9.86
CA THR A 305 3.18 30.24 9.66
C THR A 305 3.17 29.22 8.51
N ARG A 306 1.98 28.85 8.02
CA ARG A 306 1.75 27.79 7.02
C ARG A 306 2.22 26.40 7.47
N LYS A 307 2.69 26.23 8.70
CA LYS A 307 3.13 24.96 9.29
C LYS A 307 1.93 24.07 9.65
N PHE A 308 2.13 22.76 9.57
CA PHE A 308 1.17 21.77 10.05
C PHE A 308 1.45 21.41 11.50
N SER A 309 0.39 21.23 12.28
CA SER A 309 0.43 20.73 13.64
C SER A 309 -0.49 19.51 13.73
N PHE A 310 0.02 18.46 14.39
CA PHE A 310 -0.67 17.20 14.63
C PHE A 310 -0.96 17.12 16.12
N VAL A 311 -2.20 16.87 16.50
CA VAL A 311 -2.60 16.77 17.91
C VAL A 311 -3.41 15.50 18.12
N THR A 312 -3.14 14.81 19.23
CA THR A 312 -3.85 13.61 19.65
C THR A 312 -4.99 13.93 20.62
N SER A 313 -4.86 15.04 21.36
CA SER A 313 -5.85 15.51 22.31
C SER A 313 -7.13 15.99 21.62
N LYS A 314 -8.26 15.37 21.99
CA LYS A 314 -9.59 15.81 21.56
C LYS A 314 -9.90 17.22 22.07
N ALA A 315 -9.46 17.56 23.28
CA ALA A 315 -9.65 18.91 23.83
C ALA A 315 -8.93 19.96 22.96
N THR A 316 -7.67 19.74 22.61
CA THR A 316 -6.92 20.65 21.72
C THR A 316 -7.58 20.76 20.34
N TYR A 317 -8.11 19.65 19.82
CA TYR A 317 -8.88 19.66 18.57
C TYR A 317 -10.13 20.55 18.66
N ASP A 318 -10.94 20.37 19.71
CA ASP A 318 -12.17 21.13 19.92
C ASP A 318 -11.88 22.62 20.08
N THR A 319 -10.86 22.98 20.88
CA THR A 319 -10.41 24.38 21.05
C THR A 319 -10.00 25.02 19.73
N ARG A 320 -9.23 24.32 18.88
CA ARG A 320 -8.79 24.87 17.59
C ARG A 320 -9.93 24.97 16.56
N ARG A 321 -11.07 24.33 16.80
CA ARG A 321 -12.28 24.44 15.96
C ARG A 321 -13.26 25.54 16.37
N THR A 322 -13.05 26.16 17.52
CA THR A 322 -13.80 27.36 17.96
C THR A 322 -13.62 28.54 17.00
N THR A 323 -14.49 29.54 17.09
CA THR A 323 -14.44 30.75 16.25
C THR A 323 -13.10 31.49 16.39
N SER A 324 -12.56 31.58 17.61
CA SER A 324 -11.24 32.18 17.88
C SER A 324 -10.10 31.30 17.34
N GLY A 325 -10.14 29.99 17.58
CA GLY A 325 -9.15 29.04 17.06
C GLY A 325 -9.06 29.02 15.54
N ARG A 326 -10.21 29.18 14.85
CA ARG A 326 -10.29 29.28 13.39
C ARG A 326 -9.65 30.53 12.81
N ARG A 327 -9.37 31.57 13.61
CA ARG A 327 -8.59 32.74 13.14
C ARG A 327 -7.14 32.35 12.82
N THR A 328 -6.59 31.40 13.55
CA THR A 328 -5.19 30.96 13.45
C THR A 328 -5.04 29.62 12.74
N TRP A 329 -6.01 28.71 12.90
CA TRP A 329 -5.88 27.32 12.43
C TRP A 329 -6.99 26.95 11.45
N THR A 330 -6.64 26.14 10.46
CA THR A 330 -7.59 25.47 9.57
C THR A 330 -7.45 23.97 9.72
N VAL A 331 -8.53 23.23 9.96
CA VAL A 331 -8.52 21.76 9.93
C VAL A 331 -8.14 21.32 8.52
N SER A 332 -7.13 20.47 8.42
CA SER A 332 -6.65 19.95 7.14
C SER A 332 -6.81 18.44 7.14
N MET A 333 -7.87 17.94 6.49
CA MET A 333 -8.31 16.53 6.49
C MET A 333 -8.71 15.98 7.88
N GLY A 334 -9.57 14.95 7.86
CA GLY A 334 -10.21 14.36 9.04
C GLY A 334 -9.29 13.50 9.92
N ARG A 335 -9.91 12.85 10.90
CA ARG A 335 -9.32 11.98 11.94
C ARG A 335 -8.42 10.89 11.32
N LEU A 336 -7.11 10.93 11.58
CA LEU A 336 -6.21 9.78 11.42
C LEU A 336 -6.32 8.93 12.69
N LEU A 337 -6.17 7.61 12.66
CA LEU A 337 -6.09 6.78 13.87
C LEU A 337 -4.68 6.17 13.94
N LEU A 338 -3.96 6.42 15.04
CA LEU A 338 -2.68 5.75 15.32
C LEU A 338 -2.89 4.77 16.46
N THR A 339 -2.36 3.55 16.35
CA THR A 339 -2.36 2.61 17.48
C THR A 339 -1.51 3.09 18.64
N LYS A 340 -2.01 2.94 19.88
CA LYS A 340 -1.23 3.13 21.12
C LYS A 340 -0.08 2.12 21.25
N ALA A 341 -0.17 0.95 20.60
CA ALA A 341 0.88 -0.05 20.59
C ALA A 341 1.56 -0.10 19.22
N ARG A 342 2.88 0.13 19.21
CA ARG A 342 3.82 -0.10 18.10
C ARG A 342 3.56 0.71 16.82
N VAL A 343 4.23 1.86 16.71
CA VAL A 343 4.79 2.28 15.43
C VAL A 343 5.96 1.33 15.15
N GLU A 344 5.71 0.18 14.54
CA GLU A 344 6.81 -0.59 13.95
C GLU A 344 7.36 0.19 12.77
N VAL A 345 8.48 0.87 12.99
CA VAL A 345 9.32 1.37 11.90
C VAL A 345 9.98 0.15 11.27
N HIS A 346 9.27 -0.52 10.36
CA HIS A 346 9.92 -1.35 9.35
C HIS A 346 10.55 -0.40 8.33
N GLY A 347 11.66 0.23 8.74
CA GLY A 347 12.54 0.89 7.80
C GLY A 347 13.15 -0.17 6.89
N PRO A 348 13.25 0.05 5.57
CA PRO A 348 14.13 -0.77 4.77
C PRO A 348 15.56 -0.45 5.22
N ALA A 349 16.15 -1.30 6.07
CA ALA A 349 17.60 -1.46 6.13
C ALA A 349 18.01 -2.21 4.85
N PHE A 350 18.03 -1.49 3.74
CA PHE A 350 18.59 -1.98 2.48
C PHE A 350 19.29 -0.81 1.81
N GLU A 351 20.57 -0.63 2.13
CA GLU A 351 21.51 0.03 1.25
C GLU A 351 21.77 -0.90 0.07
N GLY A 352 20.88 -0.84 -0.93
CA GLY A 352 21.13 -1.40 -2.26
C GLY A 352 21.73 -0.31 -3.15
N PRO A 353 22.70 -0.64 -4.03
CA PRO A 353 23.29 0.34 -4.93
C PRO A 353 22.24 0.66 -6.01
N ASP A 354 21.73 1.89 -5.97
CA ASP A 354 21.12 2.67 -7.08
C ASP A 354 20.05 3.66 -6.58
N ARG A 355 20.44 4.51 -5.63
CA ARG A 355 19.85 5.85 -5.55
C ARG A 355 21.00 6.85 -5.51
N PRO A 356 21.17 7.72 -6.52
CA PRO A 356 22.26 8.67 -6.49
C PRO A 356 21.96 9.70 -5.39
N THR A 357 22.79 9.73 -4.35
CA THR A 357 23.54 10.91 -3.86
C THR A 357 24.22 10.62 -2.51
N GLY A 358 25.56 10.75 -2.49
CA GLY A 358 26.39 11.06 -1.29
C GLY A 358 26.59 9.96 -0.24
N SER A 359 27.80 9.40 -0.18
CA SER A 359 28.28 8.38 0.77
C SER A 359 28.63 8.92 2.17
N VAL A 360 28.29 8.20 3.24
CA VAL A 360 29.10 8.05 4.48
C VAL A 360 28.78 6.69 5.12
N GLY A 361 29.80 5.92 5.50
CA GLY A 361 29.72 4.55 6.04
C GLY A 361 29.45 4.41 7.56
N PRO A 362 29.52 3.17 8.10
CA PRO A 362 28.82 2.75 9.33
C PRO A 362 29.69 2.87 10.60
N GLY A 363 29.10 3.41 11.66
CA GLY A 363 29.68 3.43 13.01
C GLY A 363 28.65 3.89 14.05
N ASP A 364 28.49 3.07 15.09
CA ASP A 364 27.87 3.32 16.39
C ASP A 364 26.33 3.43 16.49
N LEU A 365 25.69 2.29 16.77
CA LEU A 365 24.35 2.23 17.38
C LEU A 365 24.47 1.95 18.89
N PRO A 366 23.94 2.80 19.78
CA PRO A 366 23.79 2.46 21.19
C PRO A 366 22.56 1.54 21.41
N PRO A 367 22.50 0.81 22.55
CA PRO A 367 21.60 -0.32 22.73
C PRO A 367 20.14 0.10 22.96
N LEU A 368 19.24 -0.81 22.58
CA LEU A 368 17.78 -0.74 22.76
C LEU A 368 17.39 -0.44 24.21
N ALA A 369 16.70 0.68 24.44
CA ALA A 369 15.93 0.90 25.66
C ALA A 369 14.46 0.50 25.43
N SER A 370 13.99 -0.46 26.20
CA SER A 370 12.57 -0.79 26.33
C SER A 370 11.84 0.35 27.06
N LEU A 371 10.84 0.96 26.44
CA LEU A 371 9.96 1.92 27.10
C LEU A 371 8.59 1.28 27.38
N THR A 372 8.40 0.92 28.66
CA THR A 372 7.12 0.56 29.29
C THR A 372 6.28 1.81 29.57
N SER A 373 4.95 1.66 29.40
CA SER A 373 3.85 2.55 29.79
C SER A 373 3.99 4.05 29.50
N LEU A 374 3.28 4.52 28.46
CA LEU A 374 3.06 5.94 28.15
C LEU A 374 1.64 6.34 28.56
N ASP A 375 1.44 6.54 29.85
CA ASP A 375 0.38 7.39 30.38
C ASP A 375 1.10 8.61 30.98
N ASP A 376 1.33 9.65 30.18
CA ASP A 376 1.46 11.06 30.59
C ASP A 376 1.76 11.94 29.37
N ASP A 377 1.07 13.09 29.28
CA ASP A 377 1.02 14.01 28.13
C ASP A 377 2.35 14.70 27.78
N ASP A 378 3.44 14.43 28.52
CA ASP A 378 4.75 15.07 28.35
C ASP A 378 5.80 14.19 27.63
N ALA A 379 5.53 12.92 27.34
CA ALA A 379 6.56 12.00 26.84
C ALA A 379 6.86 12.06 25.33
N LEU A 380 6.08 12.79 24.53
CA LEU A 380 6.33 12.96 23.07
C LEU A 380 7.18 14.19 22.70
N VAL A 381 7.32 15.15 23.62
CA VAL A 381 8.12 16.37 23.40
C VAL A 381 9.64 16.06 23.47
N PRO A 382 10.14 15.27 24.45
CA PRO A 382 11.56 14.94 24.54
C PRO A 382 12.05 14.16 23.31
N LEU A 383 11.29 13.21 22.79
CA LEU A 383 11.66 12.41 21.60
C LEU A 383 11.82 13.29 20.34
N LEU A 384 11.04 14.37 20.24
CA LEU A 384 11.10 15.32 19.11
C LEU A 384 12.20 16.37 19.28
N ASP A 385 12.56 16.73 20.51
CA ASP A 385 13.66 17.65 20.82
C ASP A 385 15.03 16.95 20.81
N GLU A 386 15.14 15.69 21.22
CA GLU A 386 16.38 14.87 21.10
C GLU A 386 16.76 14.64 19.62
N LEU A 387 15.76 14.45 18.75
CA LEU A 387 15.94 14.37 17.29
C LEU A 387 16.30 15.73 16.66
N ARG A 388 15.91 16.83 17.30
CA ARG A 388 16.22 18.20 16.89
C ARG A 388 17.65 18.62 17.28
N ASP A 389 18.12 18.20 18.44
CA ASP A 389 19.49 18.49 18.91
C ASP A 389 20.54 17.58 18.25
N SER A 390 20.20 16.32 17.95
CA SER A 390 21.02 15.43 17.12
C SER A 390 21.28 16.01 15.71
N THR A 391 20.28 16.66 15.10
CA THR A 391 20.43 17.31 13.80
C THR A 391 21.13 18.68 13.88
N ARG A 392 21.03 19.38 15.01
CA ARG A 392 21.74 20.65 15.27
C ARG A 392 23.24 20.43 15.48
N ASN A 393 23.63 19.39 16.21
CA ASN A 393 25.02 19.04 16.44
C ASN A 393 25.71 18.48 15.18
N ARG A 394 24.97 17.77 14.31
CA ARG A 394 25.46 17.38 12.97
C ARG A 394 25.67 18.58 12.04
N GLY A 395 24.80 19.60 12.11
CA GLY A 395 24.95 20.84 11.36
C GLY A 395 26.17 21.67 11.79
N LYS A 396 26.47 21.67 13.10
CA LYS A 396 27.66 22.34 13.65
C LYS A 396 28.95 21.61 13.28
N ALA A 397 28.98 20.28 13.37
CA ALA A 397 30.14 19.47 12.96
C ALA A 397 30.48 19.58 11.46
N LEU A 398 29.48 19.80 10.59
CA LEU A 398 29.70 20.03 9.15
C LEU A 398 30.19 21.46 8.83
N ALA A 399 29.81 22.45 9.65
CA ALA A 399 30.30 23.82 9.55
C ALA A 399 31.74 23.95 10.08
N ASP A 400 32.06 23.27 11.18
CA ASP A 400 33.40 23.21 11.78
C ASP A 400 34.40 22.42 10.89
N ALA A 401 33.89 21.58 9.98
CA ALA A 401 34.68 20.85 8.97
C ALA A 401 34.87 21.60 7.63
N GLY A 402 34.40 22.85 7.51
CA GLY A 402 34.74 23.74 6.39
C GLY A 402 34.11 23.41 5.02
N LEU A 403 33.10 22.54 4.95
CA LEU A 403 32.45 22.15 3.68
C LEU A 403 31.27 23.11 3.37
N THR A 404 31.49 24.07 2.47
CA THR A 404 30.46 25.04 2.07
C THR A 404 29.53 24.52 0.96
N SER A 405 28.29 25.00 1.02
CA SER A 405 27.12 24.55 0.27
C SER A 405 27.09 25.00 -1.19
N ALA A 406 27.91 24.40 -2.04
CA ALA A 406 27.81 24.59 -3.49
C ALA A 406 27.66 23.24 -4.21
N ALA A 407 26.44 22.69 -4.19
CA ALA A 407 25.82 21.86 -5.25
C ALA A 407 24.61 21.11 -4.68
N LEU A 408 23.40 21.64 -4.91
CA LEU A 408 22.15 20.88 -4.97
C LEU A 408 21.24 21.49 -6.05
#